data_AF-A0A1I6RWB2-F1
#
_entry.id   AF-A0A1I6RWB2-F1
#
_cell.length_a   1.000
_cell.length_b   1.000
_cell.length_c   1.000
_cell.angle_alpha   90.00
_cell.angle_beta   90.00
_cell.angle_gamma   90.00
#
_symmetry.space_group_name_H-M   'P 1'
#
loop_
_entity.id
_entity.type
_entity.pdbx_description
1 polymer ?
#
loop_
_entity_poly.entity_id
_entity_poly.type
_entity_poly.pdbx_seq_one_letter_code
_entity_poly.pdbx_strand_id
1 'polypeptide(L)'
;MSQVMEDNLRRIQYLLKAGDADRAMKEAEMLIKEDPEDASGYLCLSYVYFYGFGDNDNASKYLEEALKLDYLNEQVLSVGLEIFYGQNNYKRVRELAEIGMKNYPENGKCYFYMGEAVRCFEPVKNSLVYFEKAMELDPENEIYVGNYAYILFTSFPKRQEEALQAEQRALDLDPENTTNLVLFAVAATYKGNFKKARMLAEVAVRLDPNNKDAYTIYKKTVGTKNKFCDFTARVAHVLGLPISKFCSLFTFVYFKNKNIYYFLYFLSSFGWGILPIYLIGWYAGSVYIVFLVMYFISSNIQQKIYKEVGLGTSFDAKDNLRRNQITKEQETSKMAHTVEKVEPTTIATKELSPEEIESQLTSKEAMSEKQPTEEVAMQPQLSSEEHKEIQSYSNIEYPRYNKWYICLLIILSLTLVLRVGNVYNPYHKEDKNMEPNIGEEQKKSYTSYHKKNKNAEPNINEEQRKSFIISKDKIPKEEELDLIGKISSALCSLETSDFSENSLRQFVTDNYVPVMMEKVGQPSIQKLRSEHLARVYKEGTKAYLLMKSDDSTFIIEMLEGKINRIYGENWDNSEQEIKTYNELLHNFIVQSMQQK
;
A
#
# COMPACT_ATOMS: atom_id res chain seq x y z
N MET A 1 11.34 -52.31 7.54
CA MET A 1 12.00 -51.29 6.69
C MET A 1 11.54 -49.88 7.03
N SER A 2 10.23 -49.56 7.01
CA SER A 2 9.74 -48.20 7.35
C SER A 2 10.28 -47.63 8.69
N GLN A 3 10.28 -48.44 9.77
CA GLN A 3 10.76 -48.00 11.08
C GLN A 3 12.27 -47.67 11.12
N VAL A 4 13.09 -48.42 10.39
CA VAL A 4 14.55 -48.18 10.33
C VAL A 4 14.85 -46.86 9.61
N MET A 5 14.14 -46.60 8.52
CA MET A 5 14.26 -45.34 7.78
C MET A 5 13.83 -44.15 8.64
N GLU A 6 12.74 -44.29 9.38
CA GLU A 6 12.27 -43.25 10.30
C GLU A 6 13.27 -42.99 11.45
N ASP A 7 13.84 -44.05 12.03
CA ASP A 7 14.84 -43.92 13.10
C ASP A 7 16.12 -43.23 12.59
N ASN A 8 16.58 -43.59 11.38
CA ASN A 8 17.71 -42.94 10.72
C ASN A 8 17.42 -41.45 10.49
N LEU A 9 16.25 -41.12 9.95
CA LEU A 9 15.86 -39.73 9.69
C LEU A 9 15.77 -38.91 10.98
N ARG A 10 15.17 -39.46 12.05
CA ARG A 10 15.10 -38.80 13.37
C ARG A 10 16.48 -38.52 13.94
N ARG A 11 17.42 -39.46 13.79
CA ARG A 11 18.81 -39.27 14.22
C ARG A 11 19.49 -38.14 13.45
N ILE A 12 19.31 -38.08 12.14
CA ILE A 12 19.83 -36.99 11.29
C ILE A 12 19.22 -35.64 11.68
N GLN A 13 17.90 -35.59 11.90
CA GLN A 13 17.20 -34.38 12.37
C GLN A 13 17.75 -33.89 13.71
N TYR A 14 18.04 -34.80 14.64
CA TYR A 14 18.65 -34.47 15.92
C TYR A 14 20.04 -33.84 15.75
N LEU A 15 20.90 -34.43 14.91
CA LEU A 15 22.23 -33.88 14.63
C LEU A 15 22.17 -32.49 14.00
N LEU A 16 21.25 -32.28 13.06
CA LEU A 16 21.05 -30.97 12.43
C LEU A 16 20.54 -29.93 13.44
N LYS A 17 19.64 -30.31 14.35
CA LYS A 17 19.21 -29.43 15.45
C LYS A 17 20.36 -29.09 16.40
N ALA A 18 21.30 -30.01 16.60
CA ALA A 18 22.51 -29.76 17.38
C ALA A 18 23.55 -28.88 16.65
N GLY A 19 23.34 -28.61 15.35
CA GLY A 19 24.27 -27.83 14.51
C GLY A 19 25.37 -28.67 13.84
N ASP A 20 25.35 -29.99 14.01
CA ASP A 20 26.38 -30.92 13.53
C ASP A 20 26.08 -31.43 12.10
N ALA A 21 25.94 -30.51 11.14
CA ALA A 21 25.62 -30.86 9.76
C ALA A 21 26.67 -31.78 9.09
N ASP A 22 27.95 -31.59 9.38
CA ASP A 22 29.04 -32.42 8.85
C ASP A 22 28.96 -33.86 9.35
N ARG A 23 28.56 -34.05 10.62
CA ARG A 23 28.39 -35.40 11.19
C ARG A 23 27.15 -36.07 10.60
N ALA A 24 26.04 -35.33 10.50
CA ALA A 24 24.82 -35.82 9.87
C ALA A 24 25.09 -36.28 8.42
N MET A 25 25.88 -35.51 7.67
CA MET A 25 26.28 -35.87 6.31
C MET A 25 27.07 -37.19 6.27
N LYS A 26 28.09 -37.34 7.12
CA LYS A 26 28.90 -38.57 7.21
C LYS A 26 28.06 -39.78 7.58
N GLU A 27 27.11 -39.63 8.51
CA GLU A 27 26.21 -40.71 8.90
C GLU A 27 25.29 -41.12 7.75
N ALA A 28 24.73 -40.16 7.01
CA ALA A 28 23.94 -40.45 5.82
C ALA A 28 24.75 -41.11 4.69
N GLU A 29 26.01 -40.69 4.47
CA GLU A 29 26.92 -41.31 3.51
C GLU A 29 27.30 -42.75 3.89
N MET A 30 27.44 -43.03 5.19
CA MET A 30 27.68 -44.40 5.67
C MET A 30 26.48 -45.30 5.38
N LEU A 31 25.24 -44.82 5.57
CA LEU A 31 24.03 -45.59 5.23
C LEU A 31 24.01 -45.98 3.75
N ILE A 32 24.36 -45.05 2.85
CA ILE A 32 24.44 -45.34 1.39
C ILE A 32 25.56 -46.36 1.10
N LYS A 33 26.68 -46.30 1.83
CA LYS A 33 27.78 -47.25 1.65
C LYS A 33 27.45 -48.66 2.15
N GLU A 34 26.69 -48.75 3.24
CA GLU A 34 26.24 -50.02 3.82
C GLU A 34 25.20 -50.69 2.92
N ASP A 35 24.23 -49.93 2.41
CA ASP A 35 23.23 -50.42 1.47
C ASP A 35 22.91 -49.37 0.39
N PRO A 36 23.53 -49.46 -0.81
CA PRO A 36 23.28 -48.54 -1.91
C PRO A 36 21.89 -48.69 -2.56
N GLU A 37 21.14 -49.77 -2.27
CA GLU A 37 19.80 -50.00 -2.80
C GLU A 37 18.70 -49.55 -1.83
N ASP A 38 19.05 -49.19 -0.60
CA ASP A 38 18.12 -48.61 0.37
C ASP A 38 17.94 -47.10 0.15
N ALA A 39 16.68 -46.69 -0.02
CA ALA A 39 16.29 -45.29 -0.14
C ALA A 39 16.64 -44.46 1.12
N SER A 40 16.80 -45.09 2.29
CA SER A 40 16.98 -44.38 3.58
C SER A 40 18.22 -43.50 3.59
N GLY A 41 19.35 -43.98 3.06
CA GLY A 41 20.60 -43.22 3.05
C GLY A 41 20.51 -41.98 2.17
N TYR A 42 19.95 -42.13 0.96
CA TYR A 42 19.70 -41.02 0.03
C TYR A 42 18.69 -40.00 0.59
N LEU A 43 17.64 -40.48 1.26
CA LEU A 43 16.65 -39.62 1.92
C LEU A 43 17.32 -38.77 3.00
N CYS A 44 18.08 -39.41 3.90
CA CYS A 44 18.82 -38.73 4.96
C CYS A 44 19.78 -37.69 4.39
N LEU A 45 20.53 -38.06 3.35
CA LEU A 45 21.50 -37.17 2.73
C LEU A 45 20.82 -35.96 2.08
N SER A 46 19.67 -36.16 1.41
CA SER A 46 18.86 -35.08 0.86
C SER A 46 18.40 -34.08 1.93
N TYR A 47 17.99 -34.60 3.08
CA TYR A 47 17.55 -33.81 4.22
C TYR A 47 18.70 -32.97 4.80
N VAL A 48 19.91 -33.56 4.90
CA VAL A 48 21.12 -32.86 5.34
C VAL A 48 21.50 -31.73 4.38
N TYR A 49 21.51 -31.97 3.08
CA TYR A 49 21.82 -30.91 2.11
C TYR A 49 20.82 -29.77 2.17
N PHE A 50 19.53 -30.07 2.35
CA PHE A 50 18.49 -29.05 2.42
C PHE A 50 18.56 -28.22 3.72
N TYR A 51 18.52 -28.87 4.88
CA TYR A 51 18.43 -28.17 6.17
C TYR A 51 19.79 -27.79 6.77
N GLY A 52 20.84 -28.59 6.53
CA GLY A 52 22.18 -28.34 7.07
C GLY A 52 22.99 -27.37 6.23
N PHE A 53 23.03 -27.57 4.92
CA PHE A 53 23.87 -26.77 4.01
C PHE A 53 23.09 -25.71 3.20
N GLY A 54 21.77 -25.83 3.10
CA GLY A 54 20.96 -24.98 2.22
C GLY A 54 21.26 -25.20 0.73
N ASP A 55 21.80 -26.36 0.38
CA ASP A 55 22.16 -26.74 -0.99
C ASP A 55 20.97 -27.45 -1.65
N ASN A 56 20.17 -26.65 -2.35
CA ASN A 56 18.96 -27.13 -3.02
C ASN A 56 19.26 -28.10 -4.17
N ASP A 57 20.41 -27.97 -4.84
CA ASP A 57 20.73 -28.79 -6.01
C ASP A 57 21.08 -30.21 -5.57
N ASN A 58 21.95 -30.34 -4.56
CA ASN A 58 22.27 -31.65 -3.98
C ASN A 58 21.08 -32.25 -3.23
N ALA A 59 20.30 -31.45 -2.50
CA ALA A 59 19.08 -31.94 -1.85
C ALA A 59 18.12 -32.59 -2.87
N SER A 60 17.86 -31.90 -3.99
CA SER A 60 17.00 -32.42 -5.05
C SER A 60 17.57 -33.69 -5.68
N LYS A 61 18.88 -33.69 -5.96
CA LYS A 61 19.56 -34.83 -6.58
C LYS A 61 19.42 -36.10 -5.76
N TYR A 62 19.73 -36.06 -4.46
CA TYR A 62 19.67 -37.25 -3.61
C TYR A 62 18.24 -37.65 -3.28
N LEU A 63 17.31 -36.69 -3.16
CA LEU A 63 15.89 -37.00 -2.99
C LEU A 63 15.32 -37.74 -4.21
N GLU A 64 15.71 -37.35 -5.42
CA GLU A 64 15.30 -38.05 -6.65
C GLU A 64 15.86 -39.48 -6.71
N GLU A 65 17.06 -39.75 -6.19
CA GLU A 65 17.56 -41.13 -6.03
C GLU A 65 16.74 -41.92 -5.01
N ALA A 66 16.40 -41.32 -3.85
CA ALA A 66 15.52 -41.96 -2.87
C ALA A 66 14.14 -42.30 -3.45
N LEU A 67 13.55 -41.38 -4.23
CA LEU A 67 12.28 -41.59 -4.93
C LEU A 67 12.40 -42.67 -6.01
N LYS A 68 13.51 -42.77 -6.75
CA LYS A 68 13.70 -43.86 -7.73
C LYS A 68 13.69 -45.24 -7.07
N LEU A 69 14.30 -45.35 -5.90
CA LEU A 69 14.39 -46.60 -5.14
C LEU A 69 13.05 -46.96 -4.49
N ASP A 70 12.38 -46.00 -3.85
CA ASP A 70 11.12 -46.24 -3.15
C ASP A 70 10.15 -45.03 -3.19
N TYR A 71 9.56 -44.77 -4.36
CA TYR A 71 8.59 -43.69 -4.57
C TYR A 71 7.24 -43.91 -3.86
N LEU A 72 6.99 -45.12 -3.33
CA LEU A 72 5.75 -45.42 -2.61
C LEU A 72 5.94 -45.31 -1.10
N ASN A 73 7.15 -45.21 -0.57
CA ASN A 73 7.38 -45.05 0.86
C ASN A 73 6.81 -43.73 1.39
N GLU A 74 6.04 -43.81 2.47
CA GLU A 74 5.41 -42.64 3.10
C GLU A 74 6.44 -41.59 3.53
N GLN A 75 7.57 -41.98 4.12
CA GLN A 75 8.57 -41.05 4.59
C GLN A 75 9.35 -40.39 3.45
N VAL A 76 9.65 -41.14 2.39
CA VAL A 76 10.27 -40.58 1.18
C VAL A 76 9.36 -39.53 0.54
N LEU A 77 8.05 -39.82 0.42
CA LEU A 77 7.06 -38.86 -0.07
C LEU A 77 6.94 -37.65 0.86
N SER A 78 6.87 -37.88 2.17
CA SER A 78 6.71 -36.86 3.22
C SER A 78 7.84 -35.83 3.21
N VAL A 79 9.10 -36.30 3.21
CA VAL A 79 10.29 -35.42 3.11
C VAL A 79 10.37 -34.80 1.72
N GLY A 80 10.02 -35.54 0.67
CA GLY A 80 10.03 -35.01 -0.69
C GLY A 80 9.07 -33.83 -0.89
N LEU A 81 7.89 -33.89 -0.28
CA LEU A 81 6.92 -32.79 -0.25
C LEU A 81 7.50 -31.54 0.45
N GLU A 82 8.15 -31.72 1.60
CA GLU A 82 8.79 -30.62 2.34
C GLU A 82 9.90 -29.93 1.54
N ILE A 83 10.86 -30.71 1.03
CA ILE A 83 12.03 -30.19 0.30
C ILE A 83 11.59 -29.50 -0.98
N PHE A 84 10.78 -30.15 -1.82
CA PHE A 84 10.34 -29.54 -3.07
C PHE A 84 9.44 -28.31 -2.85
N TYR A 85 8.65 -28.29 -1.78
CA TYR A 85 7.89 -27.10 -1.40
C TYR A 85 8.80 -25.93 -1.01
N GLY A 86 9.80 -26.19 -0.15
CA GLY A 86 10.76 -25.16 0.25
C GLY A 86 11.61 -24.62 -0.92
N GLN A 87 11.82 -25.44 -1.95
CA GLN A 87 12.46 -25.04 -3.21
C GLN A 87 11.52 -24.32 -4.20
N ASN A 88 10.24 -24.15 -3.86
CA ASN A 88 9.20 -23.64 -4.75
C ASN A 88 8.98 -24.50 -6.02
N ASN A 89 9.34 -25.78 -5.99
CA ASN A 89 9.09 -26.72 -7.08
C ASN A 89 7.67 -27.30 -6.97
N TYR A 90 6.67 -26.43 -7.10
CA TYR A 90 5.26 -26.80 -6.91
C TYR A 90 4.75 -27.88 -7.89
N LYS A 91 5.44 -28.04 -9.03
CA LYS A 91 5.13 -29.13 -9.98
C LYS A 91 5.46 -30.49 -9.35
N ARG A 92 6.67 -30.66 -8.80
CA ARG A 92 7.04 -31.88 -8.07
C ARG A 92 6.18 -32.09 -6.82
N VAL A 93 5.87 -31.02 -6.09
CA VAL A 93 4.97 -31.10 -4.93
C VAL A 93 3.62 -31.68 -5.33
N ARG A 94 3.01 -31.20 -6.43
CA ARG A 94 1.76 -31.74 -6.95
C ARG A 94 1.85 -33.23 -7.29
N GLU A 95 2.89 -33.63 -8.04
CA GLU A 95 3.10 -35.03 -8.45
C GLU A 95 3.22 -35.95 -7.23
N LEU A 96 4.05 -35.59 -6.24
CA LEU A 96 4.21 -36.38 -5.03
C LEU A 96 2.95 -36.39 -4.16
N ALA A 97 2.24 -35.27 -4.06
CA ALA A 97 1.00 -35.19 -3.29
C ALA A 97 -0.10 -36.06 -3.91
N GLU A 98 -0.20 -36.11 -5.25
CA GLU A 98 -1.12 -37.00 -5.96
C GLU A 98 -0.79 -38.49 -5.69
N ILE A 99 0.49 -38.87 -5.70
CA ILE A 99 0.92 -40.23 -5.32
C ILE A 99 0.59 -40.51 -3.85
N GLY A 100 0.90 -39.58 -2.96
CA GLY A 100 0.66 -39.68 -1.53
C GLY A 100 -0.82 -39.85 -1.20
N MET A 101 -1.70 -39.01 -1.73
CA MET A 101 -3.15 -39.12 -1.50
C MET A 101 -3.74 -40.44 -2.03
N LYS A 102 -3.16 -41.01 -3.09
CA LYS A 102 -3.63 -42.29 -3.66
C LYS A 102 -3.24 -43.49 -2.79
N ASN A 103 -2.03 -43.49 -2.24
CA ASN A 103 -1.50 -44.62 -1.48
C ASN A 103 -1.71 -44.49 0.04
N TYR A 104 -1.81 -43.25 0.52
CA TYR A 104 -1.98 -42.86 1.93
C TYR A 104 -3.14 -41.86 2.07
N PRO A 105 -4.39 -42.27 1.80
CA PRO A 105 -5.56 -41.37 1.81
C PRO A 105 -5.90 -40.80 3.20
N GLU A 106 -5.31 -41.33 4.26
CA GLU A 106 -5.48 -40.84 5.64
C GLU A 106 -4.37 -39.86 6.06
N ASN A 107 -3.34 -39.66 5.22
CA ASN A 107 -2.25 -38.77 5.53
C ASN A 107 -2.60 -37.32 5.15
N GLY A 108 -2.98 -36.53 6.16
CA GLY A 108 -3.35 -35.11 6.02
C GLY A 108 -2.27 -34.24 5.35
N LYS A 109 -0.98 -34.60 5.48
CA LYS A 109 0.15 -33.87 4.89
C LYS A 109 0.09 -33.86 3.36
N CYS A 110 -0.31 -34.97 2.75
CA CYS A 110 -0.45 -35.06 1.30
C CYS A 110 -1.52 -34.09 0.79
N TYR A 111 -2.65 -33.98 1.50
CA TYR A 111 -3.70 -33.02 1.18
C TYR A 111 -3.23 -31.57 1.41
N PHE A 112 -2.52 -31.30 2.50
CA PHE A 112 -1.96 -29.97 2.77
C PHE A 112 -1.07 -29.48 1.62
N TYR A 113 -0.10 -30.29 1.20
CA TYR A 113 0.79 -29.94 0.10
C TYR A 113 0.11 -29.92 -1.26
N MET A 114 -0.92 -30.74 -1.48
CA MET A 114 -1.77 -30.62 -2.67
C MET A 114 -2.47 -29.25 -2.69
N GLY A 115 -3.02 -28.81 -1.55
CA GLY A 115 -3.61 -27.49 -1.40
C GLY A 115 -2.63 -26.38 -1.76
N GLU A 116 -1.40 -26.44 -1.22
CA GLU A 116 -0.35 -25.48 -1.53
C GLU A 116 0.04 -25.48 -3.02
N ALA A 117 0.19 -26.65 -3.63
CA ALA A 117 0.49 -26.76 -5.06
C ALA A 117 -0.65 -26.20 -5.94
N VAL A 118 -1.90 -26.58 -5.65
CA VAL A 118 -3.09 -26.09 -6.37
C VAL A 118 -3.21 -24.57 -6.24
N ARG A 119 -2.91 -24.00 -5.06
CA ARG A 119 -2.92 -22.54 -4.83
C ARG A 119 -1.98 -21.78 -5.77
N CYS A 120 -0.91 -22.42 -6.24
CA CYS A 120 0.06 -21.85 -7.17
C CYS A 120 -0.34 -21.95 -8.65
N PHE A 121 -1.15 -22.95 -9.03
CA PHE A 121 -1.55 -23.19 -10.43
C PHE A 121 -2.99 -22.81 -10.76
N GLU A 122 -3.85 -22.74 -9.74
CA GLU A 122 -5.29 -22.59 -9.87
C GLU A 122 -5.83 -21.45 -8.99
N PRO A 123 -7.08 -21.02 -9.18
CA PRO A 123 -7.70 -20.07 -8.26
C PRO A 123 -7.67 -20.60 -6.82
N VAL A 124 -7.27 -19.74 -5.87
CA VAL A 124 -7.13 -20.05 -4.43
C VAL A 124 -8.38 -20.68 -3.80
N LYS A 125 -9.57 -20.49 -4.40
CA LYS A 125 -10.79 -21.17 -3.96
C LYS A 125 -10.72 -22.69 -4.08
N ASN A 126 -10.06 -23.22 -5.12
CA ASN A 126 -9.96 -24.65 -5.35
C ASN A 126 -9.03 -25.32 -4.33
N SER A 127 -8.00 -24.61 -3.86
CA SER A 127 -7.06 -25.16 -2.88
C SER A 127 -7.70 -25.37 -1.50
N LEU A 128 -8.75 -24.60 -1.15
CA LEU A 128 -9.39 -24.69 0.17
C LEU A 128 -9.91 -26.09 0.50
N VAL A 129 -10.43 -26.82 -0.49
CA VAL A 129 -10.97 -28.18 -0.29
C VAL A 129 -9.88 -29.12 0.25
N TYR A 130 -8.64 -28.97 -0.22
CA TYR A 130 -7.51 -29.79 0.22
C TYR A 130 -7.03 -29.40 1.62
N PHE A 131 -7.01 -28.09 1.96
CA PHE A 131 -6.69 -27.66 3.33
C PHE A 131 -7.75 -28.09 4.34
N GLU A 132 -9.02 -28.00 3.97
CA GLU A 132 -10.14 -28.50 4.80
C GLU A 132 -10.02 -30.00 5.02
N LYS A 133 -9.65 -30.77 3.99
CA LYS A 133 -9.40 -32.21 4.14
C LYS A 133 -8.19 -32.51 5.02
N ALA A 134 -7.10 -31.76 4.91
CA ALA A 134 -5.94 -31.91 5.77
C ALA A 134 -6.28 -31.69 7.25
N MET A 135 -7.06 -30.65 7.56
CA MET A 135 -7.55 -30.36 8.92
C MET A 135 -8.59 -31.37 9.43
N GLU A 136 -9.35 -32.01 8.54
CA GLU A 136 -10.28 -33.09 8.91
C GLU A 136 -9.52 -34.35 9.33
N LEU A 137 -8.45 -34.68 8.59
CA LEU A 137 -7.61 -35.86 8.84
C LEU A 137 -6.70 -35.68 10.06
N ASP A 138 -6.19 -34.47 10.28
CA ASP A 138 -5.33 -34.15 11.42
C ASP A 138 -5.76 -32.81 12.05
N PRO A 139 -6.78 -32.85 12.94
CA PRO A 139 -7.37 -31.66 13.54
C PRO A 139 -6.49 -31.00 14.61
N GLU A 140 -5.47 -31.69 15.12
CA GLU A 140 -4.57 -31.15 16.14
C GLU A 140 -3.31 -30.51 15.53
N ASN A 141 -3.16 -30.57 14.21
CA ASN A 141 -2.06 -29.95 13.50
C ASN A 141 -2.24 -28.44 13.37
N GLU A 142 -1.51 -27.70 14.19
CA GLU A 142 -1.51 -26.25 14.22
C GLU A 142 -1.09 -25.64 12.87
N ILE A 143 -0.21 -26.31 12.11
CA ILE A 143 0.33 -25.78 10.85
C ILE A 143 -0.78 -25.76 9.79
N TYR A 144 -1.61 -26.81 9.73
CA TYR A 144 -2.72 -26.86 8.78
C TYR A 144 -3.77 -25.79 9.09
N VAL A 145 -4.12 -25.64 10.37
CA VAL A 145 -5.08 -24.62 10.83
C VAL A 145 -4.55 -23.22 10.60
N GLY A 146 -3.26 -22.97 10.90
CA GLY A 146 -2.64 -21.66 10.73
C GLY A 146 -2.51 -21.23 9.27
N ASN A 147 -2.15 -22.15 8.37
CA ASN A 147 -2.15 -21.89 6.93
C ASN A 147 -3.56 -21.61 6.39
N TYR A 148 -4.56 -22.37 6.86
CA TYR A 148 -5.96 -22.12 6.50
C TYR A 148 -6.38 -20.69 6.89
N ALA A 149 -6.10 -20.28 8.13
CA ALA A 149 -6.36 -18.93 8.61
C ALA A 149 -5.68 -17.85 7.75
N TYR A 150 -4.39 -18.06 7.43
CA TYR A 150 -3.61 -17.16 6.57
C TYR A 150 -4.24 -16.99 5.17
N ILE A 151 -4.67 -18.09 4.55
CA ILE A 151 -5.33 -18.08 3.24
C ILE A 151 -6.66 -17.32 3.31
N LEU A 152 -7.46 -17.55 4.36
CA LEU A 152 -8.70 -16.82 4.57
C LEU A 152 -8.47 -15.30 4.72
N PHE A 153 -7.47 -14.89 5.51
CA PHE A 153 -7.14 -13.47 5.67
C PHE A 153 -6.74 -12.81 4.35
N THR A 154 -5.88 -13.46 3.57
CA THR A 154 -5.28 -12.87 2.37
C THR A 154 -6.22 -12.89 1.17
N SER A 155 -7.02 -13.94 1.03
CA SER A 155 -7.75 -14.24 -0.21
C SER A 155 -9.28 -14.16 -0.08
N PHE A 156 -9.83 -14.21 1.14
CA PHE A 156 -11.28 -14.22 1.36
C PHE A 156 -11.74 -13.12 2.33
N PRO A 157 -11.82 -11.84 1.90
CA PRO A 157 -12.17 -10.71 2.76
C PRO A 157 -13.51 -10.83 3.50
N LYS A 158 -14.45 -11.62 2.96
CA LYS A 158 -15.78 -11.86 3.57
C LYS A 158 -15.74 -12.94 4.67
N ARG A 159 -14.69 -13.76 4.74
CA ARG A 159 -14.53 -14.86 5.71
C ARG A 159 -13.57 -14.46 6.84
N GLN A 160 -13.62 -13.20 7.27
CA GLN A 160 -12.67 -12.66 8.23
C GLN A 160 -12.89 -13.20 9.65
N GLU A 161 -14.15 -13.42 10.05
CA GLU A 161 -14.47 -13.99 11.37
C GLU A 161 -13.97 -15.44 11.47
N GLU A 162 -14.17 -16.22 10.41
CA GLU A 162 -13.65 -17.58 10.31
C GLU A 162 -12.11 -17.61 10.32
N ALA A 163 -11.46 -16.68 9.63
CA ALA A 163 -10.00 -16.54 9.66
C ALA A 163 -9.48 -16.27 11.08
N LEU A 164 -10.18 -15.43 11.85
CA LEU A 164 -9.85 -15.12 13.25
C LEU A 164 -10.05 -16.35 14.17
N GLN A 165 -11.11 -17.13 13.95
CA GLN A 165 -11.35 -18.37 14.70
C GLN A 165 -10.27 -19.42 14.43
N ALA A 166 -9.88 -19.58 13.16
CA ALA A 166 -8.79 -20.48 12.78
C ALA A 166 -7.43 -20.00 13.34
N GLU A 167 -7.15 -18.69 13.32
CA GLU A 167 -5.95 -18.12 13.96
C GLU A 167 -5.92 -18.39 15.46
N GLN A 168 -7.02 -18.15 16.18
CA GLN A 168 -7.14 -18.46 17.60
C GLN A 168 -6.85 -19.94 17.85
N ARG A 169 -7.52 -20.83 17.10
CA ARG A 169 -7.33 -22.28 17.25
C ARG A 169 -5.88 -22.70 17.02
N ALA A 170 -5.20 -22.14 16.02
CA ALA A 170 -3.80 -22.46 15.76
C ALA A 170 -2.88 -22.03 16.92
N LEU A 171 -3.13 -20.86 17.52
CA LEU A 171 -2.38 -20.37 18.70
C LEU A 171 -2.74 -21.13 19.99
N ASP A 172 -3.95 -21.69 20.06
CA ASP A 172 -4.38 -22.54 21.18
C ASP A 172 -3.74 -23.93 21.10
N LEU A 173 -3.57 -24.47 19.89
CA LEU A 173 -2.90 -25.75 19.63
C LEU A 173 -1.40 -25.66 19.93
N ASP A 174 -0.72 -24.65 19.39
CA ASP A 174 0.68 -24.37 19.70
C ASP A 174 1.01 -22.86 19.58
N PRO A 175 1.17 -22.15 20.72
CA PRO A 175 1.54 -20.74 20.72
C PRO A 175 3.03 -20.50 20.39
N GLU A 176 3.88 -21.52 20.40
CA GLU A 176 5.31 -21.42 20.11
C GLU A 176 5.65 -21.76 18.64
N ASN A 177 4.66 -22.18 17.84
CA ASN A 177 4.90 -22.50 16.44
C ASN A 177 5.34 -21.24 15.66
N THR A 178 6.64 -21.14 15.41
CA THR A 178 7.25 -19.97 14.78
C THR A 178 6.70 -19.73 13.37
N THR A 179 6.41 -20.80 12.62
CA THR A 179 5.83 -20.70 11.27
C THR A 179 4.48 -20.00 11.31
N ASN A 180 3.59 -20.41 12.22
CA ASN A 180 2.28 -19.79 12.40
C ASN A 180 2.39 -18.33 12.86
N LEU A 181 3.26 -18.04 13.84
CA LEU A 181 3.52 -16.67 14.29
C LEU A 181 3.97 -15.75 13.14
N VAL A 182 4.86 -16.25 12.26
CA VAL A 182 5.29 -15.53 11.05
C VAL A 182 4.13 -15.33 10.09
N LEU A 183 3.35 -16.37 9.78
CA LEU A 183 2.20 -16.27 8.87
C LEU A 183 1.18 -15.24 9.36
N PHE A 184 0.86 -15.24 10.66
CA PHE A 184 -0.05 -14.27 11.27
C PHE A 184 0.54 -12.87 11.31
N ALA A 185 1.83 -12.71 11.55
CA ALA A 185 2.50 -11.42 11.47
C ALA A 185 2.47 -10.84 10.03
N VAL A 186 2.64 -11.69 9.01
CA VAL A 186 2.52 -11.32 7.59
C VAL A 186 1.09 -10.92 7.26
N ALA A 187 0.09 -11.72 7.66
CA ALA A 187 -1.32 -11.40 7.47
C ALA A 187 -1.70 -10.07 8.16
N ALA A 188 -1.25 -9.87 9.40
CA ALA A 188 -1.46 -8.64 10.15
C ALA A 188 -0.84 -7.42 9.45
N THR A 189 0.37 -7.56 8.92
CA THR A 189 1.03 -6.51 8.12
C THR A 189 0.24 -6.20 6.86
N TYR A 190 -0.24 -7.23 6.15
CA TYR A 190 -1.05 -7.06 4.94
C TYR A 190 -2.37 -6.33 5.22
N LYS A 191 -2.98 -6.57 6.39
CA LYS A 191 -4.18 -5.87 6.85
C LYS A 191 -3.91 -4.50 7.47
N GLY A 192 -2.65 -4.10 7.61
CA GLY A 192 -2.26 -2.82 8.23
C GLY A 192 -2.31 -2.82 9.76
N ASN A 193 -2.47 -3.99 10.40
CA ASN A 193 -2.38 -4.13 11.85
C ASN A 193 -0.90 -4.27 12.27
N PHE A 194 -0.15 -3.18 12.17
CA PHE A 194 1.29 -3.16 12.45
C PHE A 194 1.63 -3.46 13.92
N LYS A 195 0.71 -3.16 14.86
CA LYS A 195 0.88 -3.49 16.27
C LYS A 195 0.88 -5.01 16.48
N LYS A 196 -0.15 -5.70 16.00
CA LYS A 196 -0.25 -7.17 16.07
C LYS A 196 0.92 -7.83 15.34
N ALA A 197 1.22 -7.36 14.12
CA ALA A 197 2.32 -7.87 13.33
C ALA A 197 3.67 -7.80 14.06
N ARG A 198 3.95 -6.67 14.72
CA ARG A 198 5.19 -6.49 15.48
C ARG A 198 5.28 -7.43 16.69
N MET A 199 4.20 -7.58 17.46
CA MET A 199 4.22 -8.44 18.66
C MET A 199 4.42 -9.92 18.30
N LEU A 200 3.74 -10.40 17.26
CA LEU A 200 3.94 -11.76 16.75
C LEU A 200 5.37 -11.96 16.20
N ALA A 201 5.89 -10.98 15.46
CA ALA A 201 7.25 -11.05 14.91
C ALA A 201 8.35 -11.00 15.99
N GLU A 202 8.15 -10.21 17.05
CA GLU A 202 9.04 -10.14 18.23
C GLU A 202 9.14 -11.51 18.92
N VAL A 203 8.00 -12.20 19.09
CA VAL A 203 7.97 -13.56 19.64
C VAL A 203 8.64 -14.56 18.69
N ALA A 204 8.31 -14.53 17.40
CA ALA A 204 8.86 -15.45 16.41
C ALA A 204 10.40 -15.43 16.35
N VAL A 205 11.01 -14.23 16.37
CA VAL A 205 12.48 -14.09 16.36
C VAL A 205 13.11 -14.53 17.68
N ARG A 206 12.39 -14.40 18.81
CA ARG A 206 12.88 -14.88 20.10
C ARG A 206 12.89 -16.41 20.17
N LEU A 207 11.88 -17.06 19.61
CA LEU A 207 11.75 -18.52 19.58
C LEU A 207 12.73 -19.17 18.60
N ASP A 208 12.85 -18.60 17.40
CA ASP A 208 13.82 -19.05 16.40
C ASP A 208 14.62 -17.87 15.82
N PRO A 209 15.75 -17.52 16.45
CA PRO A 209 16.62 -16.44 15.98
C PRO A 209 17.24 -16.70 14.60
N ASN A 210 17.32 -17.96 14.17
CA ASN A 210 17.92 -18.36 12.90
C ASN A 210 16.91 -18.40 11.75
N ASN A 211 15.61 -18.28 12.05
CA ASN A 211 14.56 -18.23 11.05
C ASN A 211 14.61 -16.91 10.26
N LYS A 212 14.98 -17.03 8.98
CA LYS A 212 15.09 -15.88 8.06
C LYS A 212 13.77 -15.16 7.84
N ASP A 213 12.65 -15.87 7.83
CA ASP A 213 11.33 -15.29 7.62
C ASP A 213 10.88 -14.51 8.87
N ALA A 214 11.09 -15.09 10.06
CA ALA A 214 10.88 -14.41 11.34
C ALA A 214 11.69 -13.11 11.42
N TYR A 215 12.99 -13.18 11.09
CA TYR A 215 13.86 -12.02 11.07
C TYR A 215 13.41 -10.96 10.06
N THR A 216 12.96 -11.38 8.88
CA THR A 216 12.47 -10.48 7.82
C THR A 216 11.21 -9.75 8.25
N ILE A 217 10.23 -10.45 8.82
CA ILE A 217 9.00 -9.82 9.29
C ILE A 217 9.24 -8.94 10.52
N TYR A 218 10.15 -9.33 11.42
CA TYR A 218 10.57 -8.51 12.54
C TYR A 218 11.25 -7.22 12.08
N LYS A 219 12.21 -7.31 11.17
CA LYS A 219 12.87 -6.13 10.60
C LYS A 219 11.87 -5.17 9.95
N LYS A 220 10.85 -5.70 9.27
CA LYS A 220 9.80 -4.90 8.63
C LYS A 220 8.88 -4.19 9.64
N THR A 221 8.68 -4.78 10.82
CA THR A 221 7.66 -4.33 11.79
C THR A 221 8.24 -3.62 13.00
N VAL A 222 9.48 -3.88 13.41
CA VAL A 222 10.10 -3.30 14.61
C VAL A 222 10.12 -1.76 14.61
N GLY A 223 10.27 -1.15 13.43
CA GLY A 223 10.21 0.30 13.26
C GLY A 223 8.88 0.92 13.72
N THR A 224 7.78 0.17 13.67
CA THR A 224 6.45 0.63 14.10
C THR A 224 6.30 0.70 15.63
N LYS A 225 7.32 0.29 16.40
CA LYS A 225 7.40 0.61 17.82
C LYS A 225 7.37 2.13 18.07
N ASN A 226 7.95 2.91 17.15
CA ASN A 226 7.86 4.35 17.20
C ASN A 226 6.50 4.83 16.62
N LYS A 227 5.77 5.64 17.38
CA LYS A 227 4.44 6.15 17.00
C LYS A 227 4.43 6.90 15.67
N PHE A 228 5.49 7.64 15.34
CA PHE A 228 5.60 8.35 14.07
C PHE A 228 5.81 7.37 12.91
N CYS A 229 6.71 6.40 13.07
CA CYS A 229 6.94 5.36 12.07
C CYS A 229 5.68 4.51 11.83
N ASP A 230 4.97 4.13 12.89
CA ASP A 230 3.67 3.46 12.80
C ASP A 230 2.62 4.29 12.07
N PHE A 231 2.54 5.60 12.34
CA PHE A 231 1.68 6.51 11.59
C PHE A 231 2.05 6.53 10.10
N THR A 232 3.34 6.67 9.77
CA THR A 232 3.79 6.66 8.36
C THR A 232 3.53 5.32 7.67
N ALA A 233 3.66 4.20 8.38
CA ALA A 233 3.37 2.87 7.85
C ALA A 233 1.87 2.70 7.55
N ARG A 234 0.98 3.20 8.42
CA ARG A 234 -0.47 3.22 8.19
C ARG A 234 -0.86 4.11 7.02
N VAL A 235 -0.28 5.31 6.93
CA VAL A 235 -0.49 6.21 5.78
C VAL A 235 -0.02 5.55 4.48
N ALA A 236 1.17 4.97 4.47
CA ALA A 236 1.71 4.26 3.31
C ALA A 236 0.84 3.05 2.92
N HIS A 237 0.31 2.32 3.89
CA HIS A 237 -0.64 1.22 3.64
C HIS A 237 -1.91 1.71 2.97
N VAL A 238 -2.55 2.76 3.52
CA VAL A 238 -3.79 3.33 2.96
C VAL A 238 -3.59 3.87 1.55
N LEU A 239 -2.50 4.59 1.29
CA LEU A 239 -2.18 5.14 -0.02
C LEU A 239 -1.71 4.06 -1.02
N GLY A 240 -1.06 3.01 -0.53
CA GLY A 240 -0.61 1.87 -1.33
C GLY A 240 -1.74 0.93 -1.75
N LEU A 241 -2.83 0.83 -0.99
CA LEU A 241 -3.97 -0.03 -1.29
C LEU A 241 -4.62 0.25 -2.67
N PRO A 242 -4.95 1.51 -3.05
CA PRO A 242 -5.42 1.84 -4.39
C PRO A 242 -4.44 1.45 -5.50
N ILE A 243 -3.15 1.73 -5.30
CA ILE A 243 -2.09 1.42 -6.28
C ILE A 243 -1.99 -0.10 -6.45
N SER A 244 -1.96 -0.85 -5.34
CA SER A 244 -1.93 -2.31 -5.34
C SER A 244 -3.17 -2.91 -6.01
N LYS A 245 -4.38 -2.39 -5.71
CA LYS A 245 -5.61 -2.82 -6.39
C LYS A 245 -5.58 -2.53 -7.88
N PHE A 246 -5.12 -1.35 -8.28
CA PHE A 246 -4.97 -1.02 -9.70
C PHE A 246 -3.97 -1.95 -10.38
N CYS A 247 -2.83 -2.21 -9.74
CA CYS A 247 -1.82 -3.14 -10.25
C CYS A 247 -2.34 -4.59 -10.33
N SER A 248 -3.25 -4.98 -9.43
CA SER A 248 -3.87 -6.30 -9.43
C SER A 248 -4.74 -6.57 -10.67
N LEU A 249 -5.21 -5.52 -11.36
CA LEU A 249 -5.89 -5.66 -12.65
C LEU A 249 -4.97 -6.26 -13.71
N PHE A 250 -3.66 -6.12 -13.57
CA PHE A 250 -2.65 -6.66 -14.48
C PHE A 250 -2.07 -7.99 -13.99
N THR A 251 -2.59 -8.60 -12.92
CA THR A 251 -2.06 -9.87 -12.41
C THR A 251 -2.13 -11.01 -13.44
N PHE A 252 -3.08 -10.99 -14.38
CA PHE A 252 -3.10 -11.95 -15.50
C PHE A 252 -1.86 -11.83 -16.42
N VAL A 253 -1.26 -10.63 -16.50
CA VAL A 253 -0.03 -10.37 -17.27
C VAL A 253 1.18 -10.97 -16.55
N TYR A 254 1.18 -11.00 -15.21
CA TYR A 254 2.27 -11.56 -14.42
C TYR A 254 2.56 -13.03 -14.78
N PHE A 255 1.50 -13.83 -14.95
CA PHE A 255 1.62 -15.25 -15.31
C PHE A 255 2.04 -15.47 -16.76
N LYS A 256 1.78 -14.52 -17.67
CA LYS A 256 2.20 -14.61 -19.08
C LYS A 256 3.60 -14.06 -19.32
N ASN A 257 3.96 -12.94 -18.68
CA ASN A 257 5.26 -12.29 -18.82
C ASN A 257 5.54 -11.37 -17.61
N LYS A 258 6.43 -11.81 -16.72
CA LYS A 258 6.81 -11.08 -15.51
C LYS A 258 7.39 -9.69 -15.81
N ASN A 259 8.16 -9.54 -16.90
CA ASN A 259 8.80 -8.26 -17.24
C ASN A 259 7.77 -7.20 -17.64
N ILE A 260 6.73 -7.60 -18.38
CA ILE A 260 5.65 -6.70 -18.78
C ILE A 260 4.82 -6.30 -17.55
N TYR A 261 4.56 -7.22 -16.62
CA TYR A 261 3.89 -6.89 -15.37
C TYR A 261 4.68 -5.84 -14.57
N TYR A 262 5.98 -6.03 -14.38
CA TYR A 262 6.81 -5.04 -13.67
C TYR A 262 6.88 -3.70 -14.40
N PHE A 263 6.87 -3.69 -15.74
CA PHE A 263 6.79 -2.46 -16.52
C PHE A 263 5.45 -1.73 -16.32
N LEU A 264 4.32 -2.44 -16.35
CA LEU A 264 3.00 -1.87 -16.08
C LEU A 264 2.86 -1.41 -14.62
N TYR A 265 3.44 -2.14 -13.67
CA TYR A 265 3.53 -1.75 -12.26
C TYR A 265 4.32 -0.46 -12.09
N PHE A 266 5.46 -0.34 -12.78
CA PHE A 266 6.26 0.87 -12.78
C PHE A 266 5.51 2.06 -13.38
N LEU A 267 4.90 1.88 -14.57
CA LEU A 267 4.16 2.92 -15.27
C LEU A 267 2.94 3.39 -14.47
N SER A 268 2.23 2.45 -13.81
CA SER A 268 1.11 2.79 -12.94
C SER A 268 1.58 3.54 -11.69
N SER A 269 2.63 3.09 -11.02
CA SER A 269 3.21 3.80 -9.87
C SER A 269 3.65 5.23 -10.23
N PHE A 270 4.25 5.42 -11.41
CA PHE A 270 4.59 6.72 -11.98
C PHE A 270 3.35 7.56 -12.31
N GLY A 271 2.34 6.94 -12.91
CA GLY A 271 1.06 7.56 -13.23
C GLY A 271 0.37 8.09 -11.99
N TRP A 272 0.32 7.33 -10.90
CA TRP A 272 -0.25 7.79 -9.63
C TRP A 272 0.53 8.96 -9.01
N GLY A 273 1.85 9.05 -9.25
CA GLY A 273 2.66 10.19 -8.83
C GLY A 273 2.47 11.46 -9.68
N ILE A 274 2.44 11.31 -11.01
CA ILE A 274 2.44 12.45 -11.96
C ILE A 274 1.03 12.95 -12.27
N LEU A 275 0.05 12.06 -12.41
CA LEU A 275 -1.31 12.41 -12.82
C LEU A 275 -1.97 13.41 -11.85
N PRO A 276 -1.84 13.30 -10.52
CA PRO A 276 -2.38 14.31 -9.60
C PRO A 276 -1.66 15.66 -9.71
N ILE A 277 -0.36 15.68 -10.02
CA ILE A 277 0.42 16.91 -10.23
C ILE A 277 -0.04 17.62 -11.50
N TYR A 278 -0.34 16.85 -12.56
CA TYR A 278 -0.88 17.39 -13.81
C TYR A 278 -2.32 17.89 -13.66
N LEU A 279 -3.16 17.19 -12.89
CA LEU A 279 -4.59 17.51 -12.71
C LEU A 279 -4.85 18.63 -11.69
N ILE A 280 -4.06 18.71 -10.60
CA ILE A 280 -4.32 19.59 -9.45
C ILE A 280 -3.23 20.69 -9.34
N GLY A 281 -2.20 20.63 -10.18
CA GLY A 281 -1.12 21.62 -10.23
C GLY A 281 -0.11 21.50 -9.08
N TRP A 282 0.62 22.58 -8.81
CA TRP A 282 1.75 22.65 -7.89
C TRP A 282 1.39 22.24 -6.43
N TYR A 283 0.11 22.25 -6.08
CA TYR A 283 -0.40 21.88 -4.75
C TYR A 283 -0.39 20.37 -4.49
N ALA A 284 -0.56 19.53 -5.50
CA ALA A 284 -0.30 18.09 -5.33
C ALA A 284 1.19 17.86 -5.07
N GLY A 285 2.06 18.65 -5.72
CA GLY A 285 3.50 18.65 -5.48
C GLY A 285 3.87 18.94 -4.02
N SER A 286 3.23 19.92 -3.37
CA SER A 286 3.51 20.24 -1.96
C SER A 286 3.08 19.13 -0.99
N VAL A 287 1.94 18.47 -1.23
CA VAL A 287 1.51 17.30 -0.47
C VAL A 287 2.48 16.13 -0.66
N TYR A 288 2.97 15.89 -1.87
CA TYR A 288 4.01 14.89 -2.14
C TYR A 288 5.32 15.20 -1.42
N ILE A 289 5.74 16.47 -1.38
CA ILE A 289 6.93 16.89 -0.63
C ILE A 289 6.74 16.59 0.86
N VAL A 290 5.57 16.86 1.45
CA VAL A 290 5.29 16.51 2.85
C VAL A 290 5.40 14.99 3.08
N PHE A 291 4.84 14.16 2.20
CA PHE A 291 4.98 12.71 2.31
C PHE A 291 6.42 12.23 2.15
N LEU A 292 7.19 12.83 1.23
CA LEU A 292 8.61 12.52 1.05
C LEU A 292 9.43 12.90 2.28
N VAL A 293 9.17 14.07 2.88
CA VAL A 293 9.80 14.50 4.13
C VAL A 293 9.43 13.57 5.28
N MET A 294 8.15 13.21 5.42
CA MET A 294 7.70 12.23 6.42
C MET A 294 8.37 10.87 6.23
N TYR A 295 8.49 10.39 4.99
CA TYR A 295 9.18 9.15 4.66
C TYR A 295 10.67 9.22 5.02
N PHE A 296 11.35 10.32 4.70
CA PHE A 296 12.76 10.52 5.04
C PHE A 296 13.00 10.55 6.55
N ILE A 297 12.17 11.28 7.29
CA ILE A 297 12.22 11.33 8.76
C ILE A 297 11.97 9.93 9.33
N SER A 298 10.93 9.24 8.85
CA SER A 298 10.60 7.88 9.29
C SER A 298 11.74 6.90 9.01
N SER A 299 12.34 6.96 7.82
CA SER A 299 13.50 6.15 7.45
C SER A 299 14.69 6.40 8.38
N ASN A 300 15.01 7.65 8.70
CA ASN A 300 16.08 7.98 9.64
C ASN A 300 15.80 7.45 11.06
N ILE A 301 14.56 7.54 11.53
CA ILE A 301 14.15 6.99 12.82
C ILE A 301 14.26 5.46 12.80
N GLN A 302 13.77 4.80 11.75
CA GLN A 302 13.88 3.34 11.57
C GLN A 302 15.33 2.89 11.55
N GLN A 303 16.22 3.60 10.86
CA GLN A 303 17.66 3.28 10.85
C GLN A 303 18.26 3.36 12.26
N LYS A 304 17.86 4.35 13.07
CA LYS A 304 18.28 4.42 14.49
C LYS A 304 17.75 3.23 15.28
N ILE A 305 16.48 2.87 15.12
CA ILE A 305 15.89 1.71 15.78
C ILE A 305 16.59 0.41 15.36
N TYR A 306 16.84 0.21 14.07
CA TYR A 306 17.57 -0.94 13.55
C TYR A 306 18.96 -1.03 14.18
N LYS A 307 19.65 0.11 14.33
CA LYS A 307 20.92 0.18 15.06
C LYS A 307 20.78 -0.06 16.55
N GLU A 308 19.64 0.15 17.19
CA GLU A 308 19.46 -0.16 18.62
C GLU A 308 19.16 -1.66 18.83
N VAL A 309 18.38 -2.26 17.93
CA VAL A 309 17.97 -3.67 18.04
C VAL A 309 18.91 -4.67 17.34
N GLY A 310 20.11 -4.24 16.93
CA GLY A 310 21.10 -5.15 16.32
C GLY A 310 20.88 -5.45 14.83
N LEU A 311 19.93 -4.81 14.16
CA LEU A 311 19.60 -4.98 12.74
C LEU A 311 20.41 -4.06 11.79
N GLY A 312 21.46 -3.42 12.30
CA GLY A 312 22.35 -2.51 11.58
C GLY A 312 23.38 -3.23 10.67
N THR A 313 24.41 -2.51 10.23
CA THR A 313 25.51 -3.11 9.45
C THR A 313 26.32 -4.09 10.31
N SER A 314 27.14 -4.96 9.70
CA SER A 314 27.97 -5.95 10.42
C SER A 314 28.90 -5.34 11.49
N PHE A 315 29.23 -4.05 11.35
CA PHE A 315 29.96 -3.27 12.34
C PHE A 315 29.09 -2.92 13.56
N ASP A 316 27.81 -2.55 13.35
CA ASP A 316 26.86 -2.19 14.41
C ASP A 316 26.46 -3.41 15.27
N ALA A 317 26.47 -4.63 14.71
CA ALA A 317 26.10 -5.85 15.42
C ALA A 317 27.01 -6.16 16.63
N LYS A 318 28.33 -5.92 16.52
CA LYS A 318 29.28 -6.14 17.63
C LYS A 318 29.10 -5.12 18.77
N ASP A 319 28.84 -3.86 18.45
CA ASP A 319 28.59 -2.82 19.45
C ASP A 319 27.22 -2.97 20.12
N ASN A 320 26.22 -3.51 19.41
CA ASN A 320 24.91 -3.80 19.98
C ASN A 320 24.91 -5.03 20.88
N LEU A 321 25.67 -6.07 20.53
CA LEU A 321 25.86 -7.22 21.42
C LEU A 321 26.48 -6.77 22.75
N ARG A 322 27.51 -5.90 22.69
CA ARG A 322 28.13 -5.30 23.89
C ARG A 322 27.15 -4.45 24.70
N ARG A 323 26.35 -3.60 24.05
CA ARG A 323 25.35 -2.76 24.76
C ARG A 323 24.22 -3.57 25.38
N ASN A 324 23.73 -4.62 24.70
CA ASN A 324 22.69 -5.50 25.26
C ASN A 324 23.21 -6.33 26.43
N GLN A 325 24.48 -6.77 26.40
CA GLN A 325 25.13 -7.40 27.56
C GLN A 325 25.20 -6.44 28.75
N ILE A 326 25.61 -5.19 28.53
CA ILE A 326 25.66 -4.16 29.59
C ILE A 326 24.27 -3.86 30.15
N THR A 327 23.24 -3.77 29.31
CA THR A 327 21.86 -3.53 29.78
C THR A 327 21.35 -4.72 30.60
N LYS A 328 21.63 -5.95 30.16
CA LYS A 328 21.25 -7.17 30.89
C LYS A 328 21.96 -7.25 32.24
N GLU A 329 23.25 -6.87 32.31
CA GLU A 329 24.02 -6.75 33.55
C GLU A 329 23.47 -5.64 34.47
N GLN A 330 23.00 -4.53 33.92
CA GLN A 330 22.38 -3.45 34.69
C GLN A 330 20.99 -3.84 35.23
N GLU A 331 20.22 -4.61 34.47
CA GLU A 331 18.92 -5.12 34.92
C GLU A 331 19.08 -6.22 35.97
N THR A 332 20.02 -7.15 35.81
CA THR A 332 20.34 -8.14 36.84
C THR A 332 20.91 -7.48 38.09
N SER A 333 21.75 -6.44 37.95
CA SER A 333 22.21 -5.62 39.08
C SER A 333 21.06 -4.91 39.79
N LYS A 334 20.11 -4.32 39.05
CA LYS A 334 18.92 -3.69 39.66
C LYS A 334 18.02 -4.70 40.34
N MET A 335 17.83 -5.89 39.77
CA MET A 335 17.08 -6.97 40.41
C MET A 335 17.79 -7.45 41.69
N ALA A 336 19.11 -7.67 41.65
CA ALA A 336 19.89 -8.03 42.82
C ALA A 336 19.79 -6.96 43.94
N HIS A 337 19.85 -5.67 43.57
CA HIS A 337 19.72 -4.57 44.53
C HIS A 337 18.28 -4.40 45.06
N THR A 338 17.28 -4.86 44.31
CA THR A 338 15.87 -4.90 44.75
C THR A 338 15.62 -6.09 45.69
N VAL A 339 16.30 -7.21 45.47
CA VAL A 339 16.30 -8.38 46.36
C VAL A 339 17.03 -8.07 47.68
N GLU A 340 18.14 -7.32 47.65
CA GLU A 340 18.83 -6.85 48.87
C GLU A 340 18.03 -5.82 49.68
N LYS A 341 17.05 -5.13 49.07
CA LYS A 341 16.17 -4.17 49.76
C LYS A 341 14.96 -4.82 50.44
N VAL A 342 14.75 -6.11 50.25
CA VAL A 342 13.80 -6.88 51.06
C VAL A 342 14.54 -7.33 52.32
N GLU A 343 14.42 -6.56 53.39
CA GLU A 343 14.92 -6.97 54.71
C GLU A 343 14.36 -8.36 55.07
N PRO A 344 15.18 -9.26 55.65
CA PRO A 344 14.74 -10.60 55.98
C PRO A 344 13.76 -10.55 57.14
N THR A 345 12.48 -10.75 56.87
CA THR A 345 11.50 -11.10 57.90
C THR A 345 11.91 -12.43 58.52
N THR A 346 12.36 -12.34 59.78
CA THR A 346 12.64 -13.42 60.72
C THR A 346 11.81 -14.68 60.50
N ILE A 347 12.46 -15.75 60.02
CA ILE A 347 11.99 -17.12 60.22
C ILE A 347 13.01 -17.79 61.14
N ALA A 348 12.49 -18.29 62.26
CA ALA A 348 13.23 -18.86 63.37
C ALA A 348 14.19 -19.98 62.92
N THR A 349 15.42 -19.87 63.41
CA THR A 349 16.47 -20.87 63.31
C THR A 349 16.05 -22.16 64.02
N LYS A 350 16.10 -23.28 63.28
CA LYS A 350 16.25 -24.61 63.86
C LYS A 350 17.67 -25.07 63.47
N GLU A 351 18.59 -25.03 64.44
CA GLU A 351 19.94 -25.55 64.27
C GLU A 351 19.86 -27.06 64.03
N LEU A 352 20.26 -27.53 62.84
CA LEU A 352 20.56 -28.94 62.58
C LEU A 352 22.02 -29.23 62.97
N SER A 353 22.27 -30.43 63.51
CA SER A 353 23.57 -30.83 64.04
C SER A 353 24.56 -31.22 62.93
N PRO A 354 25.89 -31.15 63.19
CA PRO A 354 26.94 -31.43 62.18
C PRO A 354 26.84 -32.81 61.52
N GLU A 355 26.27 -33.81 62.19
CA GLU A 355 26.12 -35.18 61.67
C GLU A 355 25.04 -35.29 60.58
N GLU A 356 24.02 -34.41 60.56
CA GLU A 356 23.00 -34.38 59.49
C GLU A 356 23.52 -33.71 58.22
N ILE A 357 24.55 -32.85 58.32
CA ILE A 357 25.20 -32.18 57.20
C ILE A 357 26.11 -33.17 56.45
N GLU A 358 26.81 -34.04 57.18
CA GLU A 358 27.75 -35.02 56.60
C GLU A 358 27.03 -36.18 55.88
N SER A 359 25.83 -36.56 56.36
CA SER A 359 24.94 -37.52 55.68
C SER A 359 24.38 -36.99 54.35
N GLN A 360 24.22 -35.66 54.20
CA GLN A 360 23.72 -35.04 52.96
C GLN A 360 24.83 -34.67 51.96
N LEU A 361 26.07 -34.51 52.43
CA LEU A 361 27.24 -34.29 51.58
C LEU A 361 27.69 -35.60 50.91
N THR A 362 27.66 -36.72 51.64
CA THR A 362 28.02 -38.04 51.10
C THR A 362 27.03 -38.55 50.05
N SER A 363 25.75 -38.16 50.10
CA SER A 363 24.77 -38.46 49.05
C SER A 363 24.88 -37.56 47.81
N LYS A 364 25.46 -36.36 47.94
CA LYS A 364 25.73 -35.43 46.82
C LYS A 364 27.02 -35.73 46.07
N GLU A 365 28.08 -36.16 46.77
CA GLU A 365 29.36 -36.48 46.13
C GLU A 365 29.31 -37.79 45.32
N ALA A 366 28.43 -38.74 45.68
CA ALA A 366 28.19 -39.95 44.89
C ALA A 366 27.41 -39.71 43.58
N MET A 367 26.88 -38.50 43.33
CA MET A 367 26.19 -38.11 42.09
C MET A 367 27.06 -37.24 41.15
N SER A 368 28.33 -36.98 41.49
CA SER A 368 29.21 -36.07 40.73
C SER A 368 30.27 -36.75 39.85
N GLU A 369 30.18 -38.07 39.62
CA GLU A 369 30.95 -38.75 38.56
C GLU A 369 30.05 -39.02 37.34
N LYS A 370 29.77 -37.97 36.57
CA LYS A 370 29.39 -38.11 35.15
C LYS A 370 30.19 -37.11 34.32
N GLN A 371 30.76 -37.64 33.24
CA GLN A 371 31.53 -36.98 32.18
C GLN A 371 30.90 -35.65 31.71
N PRO A 372 31.71 -34.72 31.17
CA PRO A 372 31.26 -33.36 30.88
C PRO A 372 30.16 -33.38 29.81
N THR A 373 28.93 -33.12 30.22
CA THR A 373 27.84 -32.76 29.32
C THR A 373 28.12 -31.38 28.77
N GLU A 374 28.44 -31.33 27.47
CA GLU A 374 28.32 -30.11 26.67
C GLU A 374 26.92 -29.51 26.89
N GLU A 375 26.93 -28.23 27.26
CA GLU A 375 25.75 -27.42 27.49
C GLU A 375 25.07 -27.17 26.12
N VAL A 376 24.24 -28.12 25.69
CA VAL A 376 23.37 -27.96 24.53
C VAL A 376 22.43 -26.79 24.84
N ALA A 377 22.53 -25.72 24.04
CA ALA A 377 21.65 -24.56 24.14
C ALA A 377 20.19 -24.99 23.95
N MET A 378 19.49 -25.22 25.07
CA MET A 378 18.06 -25.53 25.09
C MET A 378 17.32 -24.29 24.56
N GLN A 379 16.47 -24.46 23.54
CA GLN A 379 15.66 -23.36 22.99
C GLN A 379 14.84 -22.69 24.11
N PRO A 380 14.68 -21.36 24.09
CA PRO A 380 13.96 -20.65 25.14
C PRO A 380 12.48 -21.04 25.11
N GLN A 381 12.07 -21.92 26.03
CA GLN A 381 10.66 -22.26 26.26
C GLN A 381 9.96 -21.10 26.97
N LEU A 382 8.76 -20.74 26.50
CA LEU A 382 7.99 -19.64 27.06
C LEU A 382 7.27 -20.05 28.35
N SER A 383 7.06 -19.09 29.23
CA SER A 383 6.26 -19.29 30.44
C SER A 383 4.77 -19.46 30.09
N SER A 384 4.01 -20.11 30.99
CA SER A 384 2.55 -20.25 30.82
C SER A 384 1.80 -18.91 30.78
N GLU A 385 2.39 -17.84 31.33
CA GLU A 385 1.85 -16.48 31.21
C GLU A 385 2.06 -15.92 29.79
N GLU A 386 3.24 -16.13 29.21
CA GLU A 386 3.55 -15.75 27.83
C GLU A 386 2.71 -16.53 26.81
N HIS A 387 2.40 -17.81 27.06
CA HIS A 387 1.47 -18.56 26.22
C HIS A 387 0.09 -17.91 26.17
N LYS A 388 -0.46 -17.53 27.33
CA LYS A 388 -1.75 -16.82 27.40
C LYS A 388 -1.67 -15.44 26.74
N GLU A 389 -0.55 -14.75 26.86
CA GLU A 389 -0.32 -13.47 26.19
C GLU A 389 -0.35 -13.64 24.67
N ILE A 390 0.35 -14.63 24.12
CA ILE A 390 0.38 -14.91 22.67
C ILE A 390 -1.00 -15.30 22.17
N GLN A 391 -1.70 -16.19 22.87
CA GLN A 391 -3.07 -16.57 22.55
C GLN A 391 -4.03 -15.37 22.55
N SER A 392 -3.76 -14.34 23.36
CA SER A 392 -4.57 -13.12 23.38
C SER A 392 -4.38 -12.25 22.13
N TYR A 393 -3.31 -12.43 21.36
CA TYR A 393 -3.01 -11.59 20.19
C TYR A 393 -4.00 -11.76 19.04
N SER A 394 -4.65 -12.91 18.93
CA SER A 394 -5.78 -13.16 18.01
C SER A 394 -6.89 -12.11 18.17
N ASN A 395 -7.20 -11.71 19.42
CA ASN A 395 -8.28 -10.81 19.80
C ASN A 395 -7.99 -9.33 19.46
N ILE A 396 -6.78 -9.02 19.02
CA ILE A 396 -6.44 -7.65 18.61
C ILE A 396 -7.20 -7.32 17.33
N GLU A 397 -8.20 -6.47 17.47
CA GLU A 397 -9.02 -6.03 16.35
C GLU A 397 -8.19 -5.45 15.20
N TYR A 398 -8.53 -5.86 13.98
CA TYR A 398 -7.97 -5.26 12.78
C TYR A 398 -8.45 -3.81 12.64
N PRO A 399 -7.56 -2.86 12.30
CA PRO A 399 -7.96 -1.48 12.13
C PRO A 399 -9.03 -1.38 11.05
N ARG A 400 -10.26 -1.02 11.45
CA ARG A 400 -11.28 -0.56 10.51
C ARG A 400 -10.83 0.82 10.06
N TYR A 401 -10.15 0.90 8.92
CA TYR A 401 -9.84 2.18 8.30
C TYR A 401 -11.15 2.92 8.06
N ASN A 402 -11.43 3.88 8.94
CA ASN A 402 -12.65 4.65 8.85
C ASN A 402 -12.53 5.48 7.56
N LYS A 403 -13.47 5.30 6.61
CA LYS A 403 -13.48 6.06 5.34
C LYS A 403 -13.35 7.57 5.58
N TRP A 404 -13.81 8.02 6.75
CA TRP A 404 -13.63 9.36 7.29
C TRP A 404 -12.18 9.85 7.33
N TYR A 405 -11.15 9.05 7.59
CA TYR A 405 -9.75 9.53 7.58
C TYR A 405 -9.25 9.83 6.16
N ILE A 406 -9.71 9.07 5.17
CA ILE A 406 -9.43 9.33 3.75
C ILE A 406 -10.19 10.59 3.33
N CYS A 407 -11.48 10.71 3.70
CA CYS A 407 -12.25 11.92 3.49
C CYS A 407 -11.64 13.13 4.22
N LEU A 408 -11.10 12.97 5.42
CA LEU A 408 -10.50 14.03 6.21
C LEU A 408 -9.14 14.46 5.65
N LEU A 409 -8.35 13.54 5.09
CA LEU A 409 -7.15 13.88 4.31
C LEU A 409 -7.50 14.61 3.01
N ILE A 410 -8.55 14.16 2.30
CA ILE A 410 -9.06 14.83 1.10
C ILE A 410 -9.59 16.23 1.47
N ILE A 411 -10.37 16.36 2.54
CA ILE A 411 -10.91 17.63 3.04
C ILE A 411 -9.79 18.53 3.57
N LEU A 412 -8.77 18.01 4.26
CA LEU A 412 -7.59 18.78 4.67
C LEU A 412 -6.82 19.29 3.46
N SER A 413 -6.63 18.46 2.43
CA SER A 413 -6.00 18.91 1.18
C SER A 413 -6.84 19.97 0.46
N LEU A 414 -8.16 19.81 0.38
CA LEU A 414 -9.09 20.78 -0.21
C LEU A 414 -9.15 22.08 0.60
N THR A 415 -9.18 22.01 1.93
CA THR A 415 -9.21 23.19 2.80
C THR A 415 -7.87 23.92 2.81
N LEU A 416 -6.73 23.24 2.71
CA LEU A 416 -5.43 23.89 2.50
C LEU A 416 -5.36 24.61 1.16
N VAL A 417 -5.90 23.99 0.09
CA VAL A 417 -6.05 24.63 -1.23
C VAL A 417 -6.91 25.90 -1.13
N LEU A 418 -8.04 25.85 -0.41
CA LEU A 418 -8.95 26.99 -0.25
C LEU A 418 -8.39 28.10 0.66
N ARG A 419 -7.71 27.76 1.77
CA ARG A 419 -7.17 28.75 2.72
C ARG A 419 -5.94 29.47 2.18
N VAL A 420 -5.08 28.78 1.43
CA VAL A 420 -3.88 29.38 0.84
C VAL A 420 -4.20 30.15 -0.43
N GLY A 421 -5.24 29.77 -1.19
CA GLY A 421 -5.78 30.62 -2.26
C GLY A 421 -6.20 32.02 -1.79
N ASN A 422 -6.62 32.15 -0.52
CA ASN A 422 -6.94 33.44 0.09
C ASN A 422 -5.72 34.18 0.69
N VAL A 423 -4.58 33.51 0.90
CA VAL A 423 -3.36 34.11 1.49
C VAL A 423 -2.31 34.42 0.42
N TYR A 424 -2.27 33.67 -0.68
CA TYR A 424 -1.40 33.90 -1.84
C TYR A 424 -2.20 34.53 -2.99
N ASN A 425 -2.58 35.79 -2.81
CA ASN A 425 -2.85 36.69 -3.92
C ASN A 425 -1.54 37.45 -4.22
N PRO A 426 -0.77 37.12 -5.29
CA PRO A 426 0.57 37.68 -5.49
C PRO A 426 0.57 39.13 -6.01
N TYR A 427 -0.59 39.77 -6.18
CA TYR A 427 -0.68 41.14 -6.70
C TYR A 427 -1.18 42.12 -5.65
N HIS A 428 -0.39 42.35 -4.60
CA HIS A 428 -0.37 43.64 -3.90
C HIS A 428 0.91 43.78 -3.06
N LYS A 429 1.99 44.17 -3.72
CA LYS A 429 3.00 45.06 -3.14
C LYS A 429 3.35 46.11 -4.19
N GLU A 430 2.76 47.30 -4.02
CA GLU A 430 3.28 48.51 -4.64
C GLU A 430 4.62 48.82 -3.96
N ASP A 431 5.74 48.57 -4.63
CA ASP A 431 6.98 49.28 -4.34
C ASP A 431 7.15 50.36 -5.40
N LYS A 432 6.89 51.61 -4.98
CA LYS A 432 7.27 52.81 -5.71
C LYS A 432 8.80 52.91 -5.70
N ASN A 433 9.36 53.26 -6.85
CA ASN A 433 10.74 53.70 -7.09
C ASN A 433 11.80 52.61 -7.25
N MET A 434 12.05 52.21 -8.50
CA MET A 434 13.41 52.03 -9.02
C MET A 434 13.38 52.08 -10.56
N GLU A 435 13.95 53.14 -11.13
CA GLU A 435 14.23 53.25 -12.56
C GLU A 435 15.31 52.23 -12.97
N PRO A 436 15.20 51.55 -14.12
CA PRO A 436 16.29 50.74 -14.64
C PRO A 436 17.25 51.59 -15.47
N ASN A 437 18.51 51.62 -15.05
CA ASN A 437 19.64 52.23 -15.76
C ASN A 437 19.96 51.40 -17.03
N ILE A 438 19.72 51.98 -18.22
CA ILE A 438 20.01 51.38 -19.53
C ILE A 438 21.31 52.00 -20.07
N GLY A 439 22.34 51.18 -20.31
CA GLY A 439 23.58 51.61 -20.95
C GLY A 439 23.38 52.02 -22.42
N GLU A 440 23.99 53.15 -22.81
CA GLU A 440 23.79 53.85 -24.09
C GLU A 440 24.23 53.09 -25.36
N GLU A 441 24.83 51.91 -25.26
CA GLU A 441 25.23 51.12 -26.44
C GLU A 441 24.14 50.18 -26.98
N GLN A 442 23.14 49.80 -26.17
CA GLN A 442 21.99 49.00 -26.66
C GLN A 442 20.94 49.82 -27.41
N LYS A 443 20.99 51.16 -27.33
CA LYS A 443 20.05 52.06 -28.02
C LYS A 443 20.34 52.27 -29.51
N LYS A 444 21.54 51.91 -30.00
CA LYS A 444 21.94 52.20 -31.40
C LYS A 444 21.88 51.00 -32.37
N SER A 445 21.69 49.76 -31.90
CA SER A 445 21.52 48.61 -32.82
C SER A 445 20.05 48.28 -33.14
N TYR A 446 19.10 48.82 -32.37
CA TYR A 446 17.66 48.52 -32.55
C TYR A 446 16.96 49.41 -33.59
N THR A 447 17.56 50.52 -34.04
CA THR A 447 16.84 51.53 -34.83
C THR A 447 16.98 51.41 -36.36
N SER A 448 17.75 50.45 -36.90
CA SER A 448 17.97 50.38 -38.37
C SER A 448 17.43 49.14 -39.09
N TYR A 449 16.78 48.19 -38.40
CA TYR A 449 16.38 46.92 -39.04
C TYR A 449 14.87 46.65 -39.14
N HIS A 450 13.99 47.43 -38.51
CA HIS A 450 12.54 47.20 -38.60
C HIS A 450 11.80 48.07 -39.62
N LYS A 451 12.51 48.61 -40.62
CA LYS A 451 11.92 49.37 -41.74
C LYS A 451 12.11 48.66 -43.07
N LYS A 452 11.56 47.43 -43.22
CA LYS A 452 11.07 46.85 -44.48
C LYS A 452 10.55 45.42 -44.29
N ASN A 453 9.46 45.12 -45.00
CA ASN A 453 8.83 43.83 -45.25
C ASN A 453 7.92 43.22 -44.17
N LYS A 454 6.62 43.51 -44.37
CA LYS A 454 5.50 42.56 -44.27
C LYS A 454 5.85 41.20 -44.87
N ASN A 455 5.52 40.11 -44.16
CA ASN A 455 4.67 38.98 -44.60
C ASN A 455 4.97 37.73 -43.76
N ALA A 456 4.06 37.35 -42.86
CA ALA A 456 3.55 35.97 -42.64
C ALA A 456 2.99 35.78 -41.21
N GLU A 457 1.67 35.58 -41.18
CA GLU A 457 0.83 34.89 -40.18
C GLU A 457 0.46 35.51 -38.82
N PRO A 458 -0.81 35.33 -38.38
CA PRO A 458 -1.43 36.11 -37.31
C PRO A 458 -1.41 35.36 -35.97
N ASN A 459 -0.89 36.05 -34.95
CA ASN A 459 -0.99 35.68 -33.55
C ASN A 459 -2.38 36.08 -33.03
N ILE A 460 -3.09 35.15 -32.38
CA ILE A 460 -4.38 35.40 -31.72
C ILE A 460 -4.15 36.37 -30.56
N ASN A 461 -4.83 37.52 -30.63
CA ASN A 461 -4.59 38.74 -29.87
C ASN A 461 -5.03 38.66 -28.40
N GLU A 462 -4.21 39.27 -27.54
CA GLU A 462 -4.43 39.65 -26.13
C GLU A 462 -5.67 40.55 -25.88
N GLU A 463 -6.52 40.79 -26.89
CA GLU A 463 -7.79 41.51 -26.78
C GLU A 463 -8.89 40.67 -26.09
N GLN A 464 -8.83 39.33 -26.19
CA GLN A 464 -9.73 38.44 -25.46
C GLN A 464 -9.55 38.47 -23.93
N ARG A 465 -8.41 38.95 -23.43
CA ARG A 465 -8.18 39.10 -21.96
C ARG A 465 -8.67 40.42 -21.40
N LYS A 466 -9.05 41.40 -22.23
CA LYS A 466 -9.35 42.78 -21.78
C LYS A 466 -10.82 43.18 -21.83
N SER A 467 -11.74 42.29 -22.21
CA SER A 467 -13.19 42.59 -22.24
C SER A 467 -13.91 42.46 -20.88
N PHE A 468 -13.24 42.07 -19.79
CA PHE A 468 -13.79 42.11 -18.44
C PHE A 468 -13.18 43.25 -17.61
N ILE A 469 -13.56 44.50 -17.92
CA ILE A 469 -13.43 45.62 -16.99
C ILE A 469 -14.84 46.14 -16.72
N ILE A 470 -15.50 45.54 -15.73
CA ILE A 470 -16.63 46.19 -15.04
C ILE A 470 -16.02 47.33 -14.21
N SER A 471 -16.63 48.50 -14.32
CA SER A 471 -16.28 49.73 -13.61
C SER A 471 -15.76 49.49 -12.19
N LYS A 472 -14.51 49.88 -11.94
CA LYS A 472 -13.96 50.08 -10.59
C LYS A 472 -14.83 51.13 -9.89
N ASP A 473 -15.74 50.67 -9.04
CA ASP A 473 -16.14 51.30 -7.77
C ASP A 473 -17.45 50.68 -7.27
N LYS A 474 -17.35 49.43 -6.78
CA LYS A 474 -18.16 48.76 -5.73
C LYS A 474 -17.98 47.25 -5.88
N ILE A 475 -17.77 46.57 -4.76
CA ILE A 475 -17.71 45.10 -4.70
C ILE A 475 -19.08 44.56 -5.19
N PRO A 476 -19.13 43.67 -6.20
CA PRO A 476 -20.40 43.13 -6.68
C PRO A 476 -21.06 42.29 -5.57
N LYS A 477 -22.38 42.39 -5.43
CA LYS A 477 -23.13 41.54 -4.48
C LYS A 477 -23.06 40.07 -4.94
N GLU A 478 -23.21 39.11 -4.03
CA GLU A 478 -23.13 37.66 -4.30
C GLU A 478 -24.04 37.20 -5.47
N GLU A 479 -25.21 37.85 -5.62
CA GLU A 479 -26.14 37.65 -6.75
C GLU A 479 -25.61 38.11 -8.12
N GLU A 480 -24.72 39.11 -8.17
CA GLU A 480 -24.11 39.59 -9.41
C GLU A 480 -22.99 38.65 -9.90
N LEU A 481 -22.25 38.02 -8.98
CA LEU A 481 -21.23 37.03 -9.32
C LEU A 481 -21.85 35.74 -9.88
N ASP A 482 -22.97 35.28 -9.31
CA ASP A 482 -23.74 34.14 -9.82
C ASP A 482 -24.29 34.40 -11.23
N LEU A 483 -24.83 35.61 -11.46
CA LEU A 483 -25.34 36.00 -12.78
C LEU A 483 -24.21 36.10 -13.83
N ILE A 484 -23.05 36.65 -13.48
CA ILE A 484 -21.88 36.71 -14.38
C ILE A 484 -21.40 35.29 -14.73
N GLY A 485 -21.33 34.38 -13.76
CA GLY A 485 -20.98 32.98 -14.00
C GLY A 485 -21.95 32.29 -14.96
N LYS A 486 -23.26 32.50 -14.76
CA LYS A 486 -24.31 31.96 -15.64
C LYS A 486 -24.24 32.52 -17.06
N ILE A 487 -24.03 33.83 -17.22
CA ILE A 487 -23.87 34.48 -18.52
C ILE A 487 -22.63 33.92 -19.25
N SER A 488 -21.48 33.84 -18.55
CA SER A 488 -20.25 33.32 -19.13
C SER A 488 -20.38 31.85 -19.56
N SER A 489 -21.06 31.03 -18.76
CA SER A 489 -21.35 29.64 -19.11
C SER A 489 -22.24 29.54 -20.35
N ALA A 490 -23.32 30.32 -20.41
CA ALA A 490 -24.25 30.28 -21.54
C ALA A 490 -23.61 30.73 -22.86
N LEU A 491 -22.76 31.77 -22.82
CA LEU A 491 -22.01 32.23 -24.00
C LEU A 491 -20.98 31.20 -24.46
N CYS A 492 -20.25 30.58 -23.54
CA CYS A 492 -19.29 29.51 -23.86
C CYS A 492 -20.01 28.29 -24.46
N SER A 493 -21.20 27.95 -23.95
CA SER A 493 -22.04 26.91 -24.54
C SER A 493 -22.55 27.30 -25.92
N LEU A 494 -22.93 28.57 -26.17
CA LEU A 494 -23.35 29.04 -27.48
C LEU A 494 -22.24 28.94 -28.53
N GLU A 495 -20.99 29.25 -28.17
CA GLU A 495 -19.83 29.16 -29.07
C GLU A 495 -19.50 27.71 -29.47
N THR A 496 -19.62 26.79 -28.51
CA THR A 496 -19.16 25.40 -28.64
C THR A 496 -20.29 24.41 -28.98
N SER A 497 -21.54 24.83 -28.94
CA SER A 497 -22.70 23.97 -29.17
C SER A 497 -22.74 23.41 -30.60
N ASP A 498 -23.18 22.16 -30.70
CA ASP A 498 -23.56 21.51 -31.95
C ASP A 498 -24.97 21.94 -32.43
N PHE A 499 -25.65 22.77 -31.64
CA PHE A 499 -27.04 23.22 -31.83
C PHE A 499 -28.02 22.05 -31.98
N SER A 500 -27.70 20.88 -31.41
CA SER A 500 -28.69 19.83 -31.21
C SER A 500 -29.70 20.29 -30.16
N GLU A 501 -30.91 19.73 -30.23
CA GLU A 501 -31.98 20.07 -29.28
C GLU A 501 -31.54 19.86 -27.82
N ASN A 502 -30.80 18.78 -27.56
CA ASN A 502 -30.26 18.47 -26.23
C ASN A 502 -29.21 19.48 -25.76
N SER A 503 -28.35 19.96 -26.66
CA SER A 503 -27.36 21.00 -26.34
C SER A 503 -28.01 22.34 -26.10
N LEU A 504 -28.98 22.75 -26.92
CA LEU A 504 -29.67 24.04 -26.77
C LEU A 504 -30.44 24.13 -25.45
N ARG A 505 -31.09 23.04 -25.00
CA ARG A 505 -31.84 23.02 -23.72
C ARG A 505 -30.97 23.32 -22.48
N GLN A 506 -29.65 23.16 -22.59
CA GLN A 506 -28.71 23.48 -21.50
C GLN A 506 -28.61 24.99 -21.26
N PHE A 507 -28.71 25.82 -22.30
CA PHE A 507 -28.42 27.26 -22.21
C PHE A 507 -29.47 28.17 -22.88
N VAL A 508 -30.50 27.62 -23.52
CA VAL A 508 -31.65 28.33 -24.10
C VAL A 508 -32.93 27.94 -23.35
N THR A 509 -33.87 28.87 -23.18
CA THR A 509 -35.17 28.57 -22.57
C THR A 509 -35.98 27.62 -23.44
N ASP A 510 -36.73 26.69 -22.83
CA ASP A 510 -37.44 25.64 -23.57
C ASP A 510 -38.39 26.19 -24.64
N ASN A 511 -38.96 27.37 -24.41
CA ASN A 511 -39.87 28.04 -25.33
C ASN A 511 -39.17 28.65 -26.55
N TYR A 512 -37.85 28.88 -26.49
CA TYR A 512 -37.06 29.49 -27.57
C TYR A 512 -36.16 28.48 -28.29
N VAL A 513 -36.01 27.26 -27.76
CA VAL A 513 -35.29 26.15 -28.43
C VAL A 513 -35.83 25.88 -29.85
N PRO A 514 -37.16 25.79 -30.11
CA PRO A 514 -37.66 25.55 -31.47
C PRO A 514 -37.27 26.64 -32.47
N VAL A 515 -37.27 27.91 -32.03
CA VAL A 515 -36.88 29.05 -32.86
C VAL A 515 -35.39 29.00 -33.18
N MET A 516 -34.56 28.69 -32.18
CA MET A 516 -33.12 28.50 -32.39
C MET A 516 -32.83 27.35 -33.35
N MET A 517 -33.55 26.23 -33.23
CA MET A 517 -33.44 25.07 -34.13
C MET A 517 -33.80 25.40 -35.58
N GLU A 518 -34.85 26.21 -35.82
CA GLU A 518 -35.25 26.63 -37.17
C GLU A 518 -34.20 27.53 -37.84
N LYS A 519 -33.45 28.29 -37.05
CA LYS A 519 -32.38 29.19 -37.53
C LYS A 519 -31.04 28.45 -37.68
N VAL A 520 -30.93 27.17 -37.30
CA VAL A 520 -29.70 26.39 -37.46
C VAL A 520 -29.31 26.29 -38.93
N GLY A 521 -28.09 26.71 -39.24
CA GLY A 521 -27.56 26.74 -40.61
C GLY A 521 -27.76 28.08 -41.34
N GLN A 522 -28.46 29.05 -40.75
CA GLN A 522 -28.51 30.41 -41.29
C GLN A 522 -27.19 31.17 -41.00
N PRO A 523 -26.75 32.08 -41.89
CA PRO A 523 -25.53 32.87 -41.67
C PRO A 523 -25.55 33.70 -40.38
N SER A 524 -26.74 34.06 -39.89
CA SER A 524 -26.96 34.79 -38.64
C SER A 524 -26.44 34.04 -37.41
N ILE A 525 -26.59 32.71 -37.35
CA ILE A 525 -26.04 31.90 -36.24
C ILE A 525 -24.51 31.84 -36.29
N GLN A 526 -23.93 31.74 -37.49
CA GLN A 526 -22.47 31.72 -37.61
C GLN A 526 -21.87 33.08 -37.23
N LYS A 527 -22.53 34.18 -37.60
CA LYS A 527 -22.16 35.52 -37.14
C LYS A 527 -22.26 35.64 -35.62
N LEU A 528 -23.37 35.21 -35.03
CA LEU A 528 -23.58 35.22 -33.58
C LEU A 528 -22.45 34.50 -32.80
N ARG A 529 -21.94 33.37 -33.32
CA ARG A 529 -20.80 32.63 -32.71
C ARG A 529 -19.48 33.40 -32.71
N SER A 530 -19.31 34.33 -33.66
CA SER A 530 -18.09 35.10 -33.83
C SER A 530 -18.10 36.45 -33.11
N GLU A 531 -19.19 36.79 -32.43
CA GLU A 531 -19.33 38.10 -31.79
C GLU A 531 -18.72 38.15 -30.40
N HIS A 532 -18.30 39.35 -30.01
CA HIS A 532 -17.77 39.61 -28.68
C HIS A 532 -18.76 40.41 -27.86
N LEU A 533 -18.85 40.07 -26.56
CA LEU A 533 -19.67 40.81 -25.62
C LEU A 533 -19.12 42.23 -25.45
N ALA A 534 -19.91 43.22 -25.84
CA ALA A 534 -19.55 44.63 -25.73
C ALA A 534 -20.05 45.23 -24.41
N ARG A 535 -21.32 44.97 -24.03
CA ARG A 535 -21.94 45.55 -22.82
C ARG A 535 -23.02 44.65 -22.23
N VAL A 536 -23.31 44.85 -20.94
CA VAL A 536 -24.41 44.20 -20.22
C VAL A 536 -25.30 45.28 -19.62
N TYR A 537 -26.61 45.16 -19.84
CA TYR A 537 -27.65 45.99 -19.25
C TYR A 537 -28.60 45.09 -18.46
N LYS A 538 -29.00 45.50 -17.26
CA LYS A 538 -29.90 44.71 -16.40
C LYS A 538 -31.17 45.49 -16.11
N GLU A 539 -32.30 44.83 -16.28
CA GLU A 539 -33.62 45.39 -15.98
C GLU A 539 -34.46 44.33 -15.27
N GLY A 540 -34.62 44.48 -13.95
CA GLY A 540 -35.29 43.48 -13.11
C GLY A 540 -34.58 42.11 -13.11
N THR A 541 -35.31 41.05 -13.48
CA THR A 541 -34.81 39.67 -13.58
C THR A 541 -34.20 39.35 -14.94
N LYS A 542 -34.24 40.29 -15.89
CA LYS A 542 -33.68 40.13 -17.23
C LYS A 542 -32.31 40.80 -17.33
N ALA A 543 -31.41 40.15 -18.05
CA ALA A 543 -30.15 40.74 -18.45
C ALA A 543 -30.07 40.78 -19.98
N TYR A 544 -29.68 41.93 -20.53
CA TYR A 544 -29.50 42.17 -21.95
C TYR A 544 -28.00 42.25 -22.25
N LEU A 545 -27.53 41.45 -23.20
CA LEU A 545 -26.13 41.38 -23.60
C LEU A 545 -26.01 41.99 -24.99
N LEU A 546 -25.29 43.09 -25.11
CA LEU A 546 -24.96 43.68 -26.40
C LEU A 546 -23.73 42.96 -26.97
N MET A 547 -23.94 42.19 -28.02
CA MET A 547 -22.91 41.49 -28.78
C MET A 547 -22.56 42.31 -30.03
N LYS A 548 -21.27 42.49 -30.30
CA LYS A 548 -20.79 43.26 -31.46
C LYS A 548 -19.72 42.50 -32.22
N SER A 549 -19.78 42.64 -33.54
CA SER A 549 -18.73 42.32 -34.51
C SER A 549 -18.59 43.50 -35.49
N ASP A 550 -17.57 43.46 -36.35
CA ASP A 550 -17.28 44.54 -37.31
C ASP A 550 -18.46 44.80 -38.28
N ASP A 551 -19.28 43.77 -38.55
CA ASP A 551 -20.36 43.79 -39.54
C ASP A 551 -21.77 43.46 -38.98
N SER A 552 -21.91 43.24 -37.67
CA SER A 552 -23.21 42.91 -37.05
C SER A 552 -23.29 43.29 -35.56
N THR A 553 -24.52 43.53 -35.10
CA THR A 553 -24.82 43.78 -33.68
C THR A 553 -26.05 42.96 -33.30
N PHE A 554 -25.93 42.18 -32.23
CA PHE A 554 -27.06 41.45 -31.64
C PHE A 554 -27.25 41.86 -30.18
N ILE A 555 -28.48 41.70 -29.70
CA ILE A 555 -28.82 41.85 -28.29
C ILE A 555 -29.41 40.52 -27.81
N ILE A 556 -28.76 39.87 -26.84
CA ILE A 556 -29.24 38.63 -26.25
C ILE A 556 -29.96 38.95 -24.95
N GLU A 557 -31.26 38.65 -24.89
CA GLU A 557 -32.03 38.68 -23.65
C GLU A 557 -31.83 37.36 -22.90
N MET A 558 -31.34 37.47 -21.67
CA MET A 558 -31.12 36.39 -20.73
C MET A 558 -32.17 36.43 -19.62
N LEU A 559 -32.73 35.27 -19.30
CA LEU A 559 -33.64 35.07 -18.17
C LEU A 559 -33.09 33.93 -17.31
N GLU A 560 -32.82 34.21 -16.03
CA GLU A 560 -32.27 33.25 -15.05
C GLU A 560 -31.00 32.51 -15.52
N GLY A 561 -30.20 33.13 -16.38
CA GLY A 561 -28.96 32.54 -16.90
C GLY A 561 -29.11 31.72 -18.17
N LYS A 562 -30.31 31.62 -18.76
CA LYS A 562 -30.54 31.04 -20.08
C LYS A 562 -30.88 32.11 -21.11
N ILE A 563 -30.52 31.88 -22.37
CA ILE A 563 -30.91 32.68 -23.52
C ILE A 563 -32.42 32.56 -23.67
N ASN A 564 -33.12 33.67 -23.45
CA ASN A 564 -34.56 33.74 -23.60
C ASN A 564 -34.96 34.19 -25.00
N ARG A 565 -34.27 35.21 -25.55
CA ARG A 565 -34.48 35.74 -26.91
C ARG A 565 -33.22 36.38 -27.45
N ILE A 566 -33.11 36.46 -28.78
CA ILE A 566 -32.04 37.18 -29.48
C ILE A 566 -32.69 38.19 -30.42
N TYR A 567 -32.13 39.40 -30.45
CA TYR A 567 -32.55 40.50 -31.32
C TYR A 567 -31.38 40.90 -32.21
N GLY A 568 -31.64 41.20 -33.47
CA GLY A 568 -30.63 41.72 -34.39
C GLY A 568 -31.24 42.11 -35.73
N GLU A 569 -30.56 42.98 -36.47
CA GLU A 569 -31.07 43.57 -37.73
C GLU A 569 -31.49 42.54 -38.78
N ASN A 570 -30.90 41.34 -38.74
CA ASN A 570 -31.21 40.22 -39.64
C ASN A 570 -31.60 38.94 -38.89
N TRP A 571 -32.03 39.05 -37.62
CA TRP A 571 -32.41 37.89 -36.81
C TRP A 571 -33.89 37.55 -36.97
N ASP A 572 -34.78 38.54 -36.85
CA ASP A 572 -36.23 38.37 -37.02
C ASP A 572 -36.84 39.49 -37.89
N ASN A 573 -37.91 39.14 -38.62
CA ASN A 573 -38.52 40.01 -39.65
C ASN A 573 -39.80 40.73 -39.18
N SER A 574 -40.14 40.66 -37.89
CA SER A 574 -41.35 41.33 -37.38
C SER A 574 -41.08 42.81 -37.08
N GLU A 575 -41.95 43.71 -37.56
CA GLU A 575 -41.82 45.17 -37.30
C GLU A 575 -41.73 45.49 -35.80
N GLN A 576 -42.39 44.69 -34.97
CA GLN A 576 -42.41 44.86 -33.52
C GLN A 576 -41.08 44.49 -32.86
N GLU A 577 -40.36 43.49 -33.36
CA GLU A 577 -39.04 43.10 -32.83
C GLU A 577 -37.94 44.04 -33.29
N ILE A 578 -38.01 44.57 -34.51
CA ILE A 578 -37.10 45.63 -34.97
C ILE A 578 -37.27 46.89 -34.12
N LYS A 579 -38.52 47.25 -33.78
CA LYS A 579 -38.80 48.37 -32.87
C LYS A 579 -38.19 48.13 -31.48
N THR A 580 -38.37 46.93 -30.93
CA THR A 580 -37.82 46.54 -29.62
C THR A 580 -36.30 46.54 -29.62
N TYR A 581 -35.67 46.04 -30.69
CA TYR A 581 -34.21 46.08 -30.87
C TYR A 581 -33.69 47.53 -30.85
N ASN A 582 -34.32 48.44 -31.59
CA ASN A 582 -33.94 49.84 -31.63
C ASN A 582 -34.10 50.55 -30.28
N GLU A 583 -35.17 50.24 -29.54
CA GLU A 583 -35.40 50.75 -28.17
C GLU A 583 -34.31 50.26 -27.20
N LEU A 584 -33.97 48.97 -27.23
CA LEU A 584 -32.89 48.40 -26.40
C LEU A 584 -31.53 49.01 -26.75
N LEU A 585 -31.25 49.18 -28.04
CA LEU A 585 -30.00 49.78 -28.51
C LEU A 585 -29.89 51.25 -28.08
N HIS A 586 -31.01 52.00 -28.06
CA HIS A 586 -31.08 53.33 -27.48
C HIS A 586 -30.80 53.34 -25.97
N ASN A 587 -31.36 52.39 -25.20
CA ASN A 587 -31.10 52.27 -23.76
C ASN A 587 -29.61 52.05 -23.46
N PHE A 588 -28.91 51.23 -24.25
CA PHE A 588 -27.45 51.06 -24.14
C PHE A 588 -26.65 52.33 -24.45
N ILE A 589 -27.17 53.23 -25.30
CA ILE A 589 -26.54 54.51 -25.61
C ILE A 589 -26.76 55.50 -24.46
N VAL A 590 -27.99 55.64 -23.98
CA VAL A 590 -28.37 56.56 -22.88
C VAL A 590 -27.59 56.24 -21.61
N GLN A 591 -27.48 54.96 -21.24
CA GLN A 591 -26.75 54.53 -20.05
C GLN A 591 -25.25 54.87 -20.13
N SER A 592 -24.68 54.86 -21.35
CA SER A 592 -23.27 55.20 -21.55
C SER A 592 -22.95 56.69 -21.51
N MET A 593 -23.96 57.55 -21.64
CA MET A 593 -23.83 58.98 -21.39
C MET A 593 -24.01 59.34 -19.91
N GLN A 594 -24.62 58.47 -19.10
CA GLN A 594 -24.76 58.65 -17.66
C GLN A 594 -23.56 58.11 -16.84
N GLN A 595 -22.70 57.28 -17.45
CA GLN A 595 -21.51 56.68 -16.82
C GLN A 595 -20.18 57.39 -17.16
N LYS A 596 -20.21 58.43 -18.00
CA LYS A 596 -19.08 59.35 -18.24
C LYS A 596 -19.33 60.64 -17.48
#